data_AF-A0A482UYN8-F1
#
_entry.id   AF-A0A482UYN8-F1
#
_cell.length_a   1.000
_cell.length_b   1.000
_cell.length_c   1.000
_cell.angle_alpha   90.00
_cell.angle_beta   90.00
_cell.angle_gamma   90.00
#
_symmetry.space_group_name_H-M   'P 1'
#
loop_
_entity.id
_entity.type
_entity.pdbx_description
1 polymer ?
#
loop_
_entity_poly.entity_id
_entity_poly.type
_entity_poly.pdbx_seq_one_letter_code
_entity_poly.pdbx_strand_id
1 'polypeptide(L)' 'MLINCRNNHKLLARVKAFDRHCNMVLENVKEMWTEQPKTGKGTKRARPVNKDRYVSKMFLRGDSVILVLRNPN' A
#
# COMPACT_ATOMS: atom_id res chain seq x y z
N MET A 1 -8.70 -6.87 -3.11
CA MET A 1 -8.29 -7.01 -1.69
C MET A 1 -7.58 -5.75 -1.26
N LEU A 2 -7.81 -5.31 -0.02
CA LEU A 2 -7.08 -4.21 0.60
C LEU A 2 -5.99 -4.78 1.51
N ILE A 3 -4.74 -4.42 1.27
CA ILE A 3 -3.58 -4.88 2.03
C ILE A 3 -2.94 -3.65 2.68
N ASN A 4 -2.81 -3.66 4.01
CA ASN A 4 -2.06 -2.64 4.75
C ASN A 4 -0.62 -3.11 4.95
N CYS A 5 0.34 -2.30 4.52
CA CYS A 5 1.77 -2.58 4.62
C CYS A 5 2.42 -1.84 5.80
N ARG A 6 3.56 -2.36 6.28
CA ARG A 6 4.33 -1.80 7.41
C ARG A 6 4.87 -0.39 7.19
N ASN A 7 5.06 0.02 5.94
CA ASN A 7 5.51 1.35 5.55
C ASN A 7 4.37 2.40 5.50
N ASN A 8 3.20 2.13 6.07
CA ASN A 8 1.99 2.95 5.96
C ASN A 8 1.44 3.11 4.52
N HIS A 9 1.89 2.28 3.59
CA HIS A 9 1.27 2.20 2.27
C HIS A 9 0.10 1.21 2.31
N LYS A 10 -0.90 1.48 1.47
CA LYS A 10 -2.06 0.60 1.28
C LYS A 10 -2.11 0.15 -0.17
N LEU A 11 -2.32 -1.15 -0.37
CA LEU A 11 -2.43 -1.73 -1.70
C LEU A 11 -3.87 -2.20 -1.92
N LEU A 12 -4.51 -1.68 -2.96
CA LEU A 12 -5.73 -2.25 -3.52
C LEU A 12 -5.32 -3.09 -4.74
N ALA A 13 -5.49 -4.40 -4.65
CA ALA A 13 -5.01 -5.31 -5.70
C ALA A 13 -5.87 -6.57 -5.82
N ARG A 14 -5.74 -7.26 -6.95
CA ARG A 14 -6.19 -8.65 -7.10
C ARG A 14 -5.04 -9.59 -6.77
N VAL A 15 -5.24 -10.47 -5.79
CA VAL A 15 -4.26 -11.52 -5.45
C VAL A 15 -4.41 -12.65 -6.45
N LYS A 16 -3.31 -13.09 -7.06
CA LYS A 16 -3.26 -14.24 -7.98
C LYS A 16 -2.77 -15.50 -7.30
N ALA A 17 -1.78 -15.37 -6.43
CA ALA A 17 -1.23 -16.45 -5.64
C ALA A 17 -0.70 -15.91 -4.31
N PHE A 18 -0.65 -16.76 -3.30
CA PHE A 18 -0.03 -16.49 -2.01
C PHE A 18 0.59 -17.76 -1.44
N ASP A 19 1.50 -17.61 -0.47
CA ASP A 19 2.12 -18.72 0.24
C ASP A 19 1.93 -18.61 1.77
N ARG A 20 2.51 -19.56 2.51
CA ARG A 20 2.45 -19.63 3.98
C ARG A 20 3.11 -18.44 4.69
N HIS A 21 4.02 -17.74 4.02
CA HIS A 21 4.70 -16.57 4.57
C HIS A 21 3.96 -15.27 4.24
N CYS A 22 2.78 -15.38 3.60
CA CYS A 22 2.02 -14.26 3.07
C CYS A 22 2.77 -13.48 1.98
N ASN A 23 3.74 -14.10 1.28
CA ASN A 23 4.22 -13.54 0.02
C ASN A 23 3.07 -13.61 -0.99
N MET A 24 2.91 -12.58 -1.81
CA MET A 24 1.77 -12.47 -2.72
C MET A 24 2.21 -12.04 -4.12
N VAL A 25 1.62 -12.69 -5.12
CA VAL A 25 1.63 -12.22 -6.51
C VAL A 25 0.36 -11.42 -6.74
N LEU A 26 0.52 -10.13 -7.05
CA LEU A 26 -0.55 -9.17 -7.22
C LEU A 26 -0.65 -8.70 -8.67
N GLU A 27 -1.88 -8.50 -9.13
CA GLU A 27 -2.19 -7.86 -10.41
C GLU A 27 -3.09 -6.65 -10.21
N ASN A 28 -2.98 -5.68 -11.13
CA ASN A 28 -3.76 -4.44 -11.15
C ASN A 28 -3.69 -3.69 -9.80
N VAL A 29 -2.47 -3.45 -9.34
CA VAL A 29 -2.20 -2.88 -8.02
C VAL A 29 -2.34 -1.37 -8.09
N LYS A 30 -3.21 -0.82 -7.23
CA LYS A 30 -3.23 0.59 -6.88
C LYS A 30 -2.61 0.75 -5.49
N GLU A 31 -1.40 1.29 -5.47
CA GLU A 31 -0.71 1.67 -4.24
C GLU A 31 -1.09 3.09 -3.84
N MET A 32 -1.37 3.30 -2.56
CA MET A 32 -1.79 4.58 -2.01
C MET A 32 -1.02 4.88 -0.73
N TRP A 33 -0.50 6.09 -0.63
CA TRP A 33 0.16 6.58 0.58
C TRP A 33 -0.08 8.08 0.73
N THR A 34 0.17 8.57 1.94
CA THR A 34 0.06 9.99 2.24
C THR A 34 1.44 10.54 2.53
N GLU A 35 1.87 11.54 1.77
CA GLU A 35 3.09 12.28 2.06
C GLU A 35 2.77 13.49 2.92
N GLN A 36 3.62 13.74 3.92
CA GLN A 36 3.65 15.02 4.63
C GLN A 36 4.78 15.86 4.03
N PRO A 37 4.47 16.94 3.30
CA PRO A 37 5.49 17.82 2.77
C PRO A 37 6.32 18.39 3.92
N LYS A 38 7.65 18.28 3.83
CA LYS A 38 8.55 18.95 4.78
C LYS A 38 8.50 20.44 4.50
N THR A 39 7.79 21.20 5.34
CA THR A 39 7.84 22.66 5.28
C THR A 39 9.09 23.16 6.01
N GLY A 40 9.62 24.32 5.60
CA GLY A 40 10.80 24.92 6.23
C GLY A 40 10.59 25.17 7.73
N LYS A 41 11.69 25.24 8.50
CA LYS A 41 11.65 25.50 9.96
C LYS A 41 10.76 26.72 10.27
N GLY A 42 9.77 26.53 11.15
CA GLY A 42 8.89 27.61 11.65
C GLY A 42 7.56 27.79 10.91
N THR A 43 7.27 27.03 9.84
CA THR A 43 5.99 27.10 9.14
C THR A 43 5.02 26.00 9.60
N LYS A 44 3.71 26.31 9.64
CA LYS A 44 2.65 25.35 10.00
C LYS A 44 2.78 24.08 9.14
N ARG A 45 2.61 22.90 9.75
CA ARG A 45 2.66 21.60 9.06
C ARG A 45 1.82 21.66 7.78
N ALA A 46 2.42 21.34 6.64
CA ALA A 46 1.70 21.29 5.37
C ALA A 46 0.58 20.25 5.43
N ARG A 47 -0.46 20.49 4.63
CA ARG A 47 -1.56 19.55 4.49
C ARG A 47 -1.03 18.21 3.94
N PRO A 48 -1.46 17.07 4.49
CA PRO A 48 -1.09 15.77 3.95
C PRO A 48 -1.58 15.64 2.50
N VAL A 49 -0.72 15.15 1.61
CA VAL A 49 -1.04 14.95 0.19
C VAL A 49 -1.13 13.46 -0.07
N ASN A 50 -2.28 13.02 -0.57
CA ASN A 50 -2.46 11.63 -0.98
C ASN A 50 -1.84 11.43 -2.36
N LYS A 51 -1.02 10.40 -2.49
CA LYS A 51 -0.46 9.94 -3.76
C LYS A 51 -0.95 8.54 -4.07
N ASP A 52 -1.12 8.28 -5.35
CA ASP A 52 -1.38 6.96 -5.86
C ASP A 52 -0.45 6.58 -7.01
N ARG A 53 -0.17 5.28 -7.10
CA ARG A 53 0.62 4.68 -8.17
C ARG A 53 -0.08 3.42 -8.66
N TYR A 54 -0.07 3.23 -9.97
CA TYR A 54 -0.57 2.00 -10.59
C TYR A 54 0.58 1.09 -11.02
N VAL A 55 0.47 -0.19 -10.71
CA VAL A 55 1.43 -1.23 -11.09
C VAL A 55 0.67 -2.43 -11.64
N SER A 56 0.98 -2.85 -12.87
CA SER A 56 0.26 -3.93 -13.56
C SER A 56 0.47 -5.29 -12.89
N LYS A 57 1.72 -5.63 -12.52
CA LYS A 57 2.10 -6.84 -11.80
C LYS A 57 3.11 -6.52 -10.70
N MET A 58 2.93 -7.07 -9.51
CA MET A 58 3.80 -6.83 -8.37
C MET A 58 3.97 -8.10 -7.55
N PHE A 59 5.21 -8.38 -7.14
CA PHE A 59 5.48 -9.35 -6.07
C PHE A 59 5.61 -8.60 -4.76
N LEU A 60 4.79 -8.95 -3.77
CA LEU A 60 4.83 -8.42 -2.42
C LEU A 60 5.39 -9.47 -1.47
N ARG A 61 6.41 -9.09 -0.70
CA ARG A 61 6.98 -9.94 0.34
C ARG A 61 6.10 -9.89 1.59
N GLY A 62 5.88 -11.05 2.21
CA GLY A 62 4.90 -11.21 3.28
C GLY A 62 5.31 -10.63 4.64
N ASP A 63 6.60 -10.40 4.86
CA ASP A 63 7.11 -9.68 6.03
C ASP A 63 6.60 -8.22 6.12
N SER A 64 6.24 -7.64 4.99
CA SER A 64 5.71 -6.28 4.89
C SER A 64 4.19 -6.19 5.11
N VAL A 65 3.48 -7.32 5.14
CA VAL A 65 2.02 -7.39 5.28
C VAL A 65 1.64 -7.33 6.76
N ILE A 66 0.71 -6.42 7.11
CA ILE A 66 0.14 -6.33 8.47
C ILE A 66 -1.28 -6.90 8.50
N LEU A 67 -2.13 -6.43 7.59
CA LEU A 67 -3.54 -6.78 7.56
C LEU A 67 -3.99 -6.97 6.11
N VAL A 68 -4.76 -8.03 5.87
CA VAL A 68 -5.43 -8.29 4.60
C VAL A 68 -6.93 -8.25 4.83
N LEU A 69 -7.61 -7.30 4.20
CA LEU A 69 -9.06 -7.21 4.18
C LEU A 69 -9.58 -7.70 2.83
N ARG A 70 -10.37 -8.77 2.88
CA ARG A 70 -11.14 -9.24 1.74
C ARG A 70 -12.41 -8.40 1.66
N ASN A 71 -12.61 -7.71 0.54
CA ASN A 71 -13.94 -7.19 0.23
C ASN A 71 -14.80 -8.40 -0.17
N PRO A 72 -15.92 -8.70 0.51
CA PRO A 72 -16.71 -9.90 0.27
C PRO A 72 -17.54 -9.88 -1.03
N ASN A 73 -17.59 -8.73 -1.73
CA ASN A 73 -18.29 -8.55 -3.00
C ASN A 73 -17.34 -8.64 -4.19
#